data_AF-A0AAW7YWV6-F1
#
_entry.id   AF-A0AAW7YWV6-F1
#
_cell.length_a   1.000
_cell.length_b   1.000
_cell.length_c   1.000
_cell.angle_alpha   90.00
_cell.angle_beta   90.00
_cell.angle_gamma   90.00
#
_symmetry.space_group_name_H-M   'P 1'
#
loop_
_entity.id
_entity.type
_entity.pdbx_description
1 polymer ?
#
loop_
_entity_poly.entity_id
_entity_poly.type
_entity_poly.pdbx_seq_one_letter_code
_entity_poly.pdbx_strand_id
1 'polypeptide(L)' 'MNDVYDKEDVYVVDIRKENEWNAGHIPGANHHMLGYLEEQANDIPEDKTIVVHCQSGTRSAIGTSLLQS' A
#
# COMPACT_ATOMS: atom_id res chain seq x y z
N MET A 1 0.80 -6.43 23.03
CA MET A 1 1.12 -6.77 21.63
C MET A 1 2.43 -6.08 21.32
N ASN A 2 3.52 -6.82 21.15
CA ASN A 2 4.73 -6.25 20.57
C ASN A 2 4.48 -6.22 19.07
N ASP A 3 4.31 -5.04 18.49
CA ASP A 3 4.29 -4.92 17.04
C ASP A 3 5.64 -5.38 16.51
N VAL A 4 5.62 -6.37 15.62
CA VAL A 4 6.80 -7.09 15.10
C VAL A 4 7.63 -6.22 14.14
N TYR A 5 7.21 -4.98 13.90
CA TYR A 5 7.80 -4.06 12.94
C TYR A 5 7.97 -2.68 13.57
N ASP A 6 9.18 -2.13 13.51
CA ASP A 6 9.39 -0.72 13.79
C ASP A 6 8.66 0.10 12.73
N LYS A 7 7.86 1.08 13.16
CA LYS A 7 7.02 1.89 12.25
C LYS A 7 7.82 2.62 11.17
N GLU A 8 9.12 2.85 11.40
CA GLU A 8 9.98 3.55 10.44
C GLU A 8 10.39 2.69 9.24
N ASP A 9 10.35 1.36 9.40
CA ASP A 9 10.76 0.38 8.39
C ASP A 9 9.60 -0.13 7.51
N VAL A 10 8.37 0.32 7.78
CA VAL A 10 7.16 -0.10 7.05
C VAL A 10 6.67 1.01 6.14
N TYR A 11 6.38 0.66 4.89
CA TYR A 11 5.74 1.53 3.92
C TYR A 11 4.36 0.97 3.56
N VAL A 12 3.31 1.61 4.07
CA VAL A 12 1.93 1.19 3.81
C VAL A 12 1.44 1.82 2.50
N VAL A 13 1.04 0.98 1.55
CA VAL A 13 0.49 1.39 0.24
C VAL A 13 -1.01 1.12 0.24
N ASP A 14 -1.83 2.17 0.26
CA ASP A 14 -3.27 2.07 0.07
C ASP A 14 -3.60 2.13 -1.41
N ILE A 15 -4.18 1.05 -1.94
CA ILE A 15 -4.48 0.92 -3.37
C ILE A 15 -5.96 1.08 -3.71
N ARG A 16 -6.76 1.59 -2.74
CA ARG A 16 -8.19 1.83 -2.93
C ARG A 16 -8.44 3.02 -3.86
N LYS A 17 -9.70 3.22 -4.26
CA LYS A 17 -10.09 4.38 -5.07
C LYS A 17 -9.98 5.67 -4.25
N GLU A 18 -9.85 6.80 -4.95
CA GLU A 18 -9.74 8.13 -4.35
C GLU A 18 -10.90 8.47 -3.39
N ASN A 19 -12.13 8.09 -3.72
CA ASN A 19 -13.28 8.31 -2.85
C ASN A 19 -13.21 7.50 -1.54
N GLU A 20 -12.68 6.27 -1.58
CA GLU A 20 -12.46 5.45 -0.38
C GLU A 20 -11.33 6.02 0.48
N TRP A 21 -10.27 6.53 -0.15
CA TRP A 21 -9.17 7.22 0.52
C TRP A 21 -9.63 8.50 1.21
N ASN A 22 -10.37 9.36 0.50
CA ASN A 22 -10.89 10.63 1.01
C ASN A 22 -11.94 10.44 2.11
N ALA A 23 -12.66 9.31 2.12
CA ALA A 23 -13.57 8.95 3.20
C ALA A 23 -12.85 8.53 4.50
N GLY A 24 -11.55 8.21 4.41
CA GLY A 24 -10.71 7.84 5.55
C GLY A 24 -9.66 6.79 5.19
N HIS A 25 -8.49 6.89 5.81
CA HIS A 25 -7.35 6.02 5.55
C HIS A 25 -6.46 5.88 6.77
N ILE A 26 -5.54 4.91 6.72
CA ILE A 26 -4.57 4.66 7.77
C ILE A 26 -3.60 5.87 7.82
N PRO A 27 -3.43 6.54 8.98
CA PRO A 27 -2.49 7.64 9.09
C PRO A 27 -1.07 7.21 8.72
N GLY A 28 -0.42 7.96 7.84
CA GLY A 28 0.93 7.67 7.34
C GLY A 28 0.98 6.65 6.18
N ALA A 29 -0.16 6.17 5.69
CA ALA A 29 -0.21 5.41 4.44
C ALA A 29 0.04 6.32 3.23
N ASN A 30 0.46 5.71 2.12
CA ASN A 30 0.69 6.36 0.83
C ASN A 30 -0.33 5.84 -0.17
N HIS A 31 -1.02 6.74 -0.87
CA HIS A 31 -2.10 6.37 -1.77
C HIS A 31 -1.57 6.15 -3.19
N HIS A 32 -1.66 4.91 -3.66
CA HIS A 32 -1.31 4.50 -5.02
C HIS A 32 -2.44 3.63 -5.58
N MET A 33 -3.46 4.24 -6.20
CA MET A 33 -4.63 3.48 -6.66
C MET A 33 -4.22 2.33 -7.58
N LEU A 34 -4.80 1.14 -7.38
CA LEU A 34 -4.43 -0.08 -8.11
C LEU A 34 -4.31 0.10 -9.64
N GLY A 35 -5.19 0.91 -10.24
CA GLY A 35 -5.18 1.17 -11.69
C GLY A 35 -3.97 1.94 -12.22
N TYR A 36 -3.20 2.58 -11.34
CA TYR A 36 -1.97 3.31 -11.66
C TYR A 36 -0.74 2.70 -10.98
N LEU A 37 -0.91 1.59 -10.24
CA LEU A 37 0.14 1.06 -9.37
C LEU A 37 1.39 0.62 -10.14
N GLU A 38 1.23 0.06 -11.32
CA GLU A 38 2.36 -0.36 -12.18
C GLU A 38 3.18 0.85 -12.65
N GLU A 39 2.51 1.93 -13.08
CA GLU A 39 3.17 3.16 -13.52
C GLU A 39 3.87 3.88 -12.36
N GLN A 40 3.31 3.77 -11.16
CA GLN A 40 3.79 4.40 -9.93
C GLN A 40 4.75 3.53 -9.11
N ALA A 41 5.05 2.30 -9.54
CA ALA A 41 5.85 1.35 -8.78
C ALA A 41 7.26 1.90 -8.46
N ASN A 42 7.82 2.71 -9.36
CA ASN A 42 9.12 3.35 -9.18
C ASN A 42 9.16 4.40 -8.06
N ASP A 43 8.00 4.89 -7.60
CA ASP A 43 7.90 5.85 -6.50
C ASP A 43 7.85 5.15 -5.12
N ILE A 44 7.78 3.81 -5.11
CA ILE A 44 7.70 3.01 -3.89
C ILE A 44 9.12 2.64 -3.43
N PRO A 45 9.49 2.90 -2.16
CA PRO A 45 10.83 2.63 -1.66
C PRO A 45 11.13 1.14 -1.54
N GLU A 46 12.20 0.66 -2.17
CA GLU A 46 12.62 -0.75 -2.12
C GLU A 46 13.36 -1.14 -0.84
N ASP A 47 13.82 -0.16 -0.05
CA ASP A 47 14.55 -0.36 1.20
C ASP A 47 13.65 -0.59 2.42
N LYS A 48 12.32 -0.63 2.21
CA LYS A 48 11.31 -0.77 3.26
C LYS A 48 10.45 -2.02 3.08
N THR A 49 9.84 -2.45 4.18
CA THR A 49 8.81 -3.50 4.13
C THR A 49 7.52 -2.91 3.57
N ILE A 50 7.14 -3.34 2.37
CA ILE A 50 5.92 -2.88 1.71
C ILE A 50 4.69 -3.64 2.24
N VAL A 51 3.69 -2.90 2.72
CA VAL A 51 2.39 -3.45 3.16
C VAL A 51 1.29 -2.90 2.27
N VAL A 52 0.69 -3.76 1.45
CA VAL A 52 -0.39 -3.37 0.52
C VAL A 52 -1.75 -3.50 1.21
N HIS A 53 -2.50 -2.41 1.27
CA HIS A 53 -3.80 -2.31 1.91
C HIS A 53 -4.92 -2.04 0.90
N CYS A 54 -6.03 -2.76 1.04
CA CYS A 54 -7.29 -2.42 0.40
C CYS A 54 -8.47 -2.71 1.33
N GLN A 55 -9.70 -2.46 0.87
CA GLN A 55 -10.89 -2.61 1.73
C GLN A 55 -11.09 -4.04 2.29
N SER A 56 -10.84 -5.08 1.49
CA SER A 56 -11.26 -6.46 1.82
C SER A 56 -10.25 -7.56 1.44
N GLY A 57 -9.06 -7.19 0.96
CA GLY A 57 -7.98 -8.13 0.62
C GLY A 57 -7.83 -8.50 -0.86
N THR A 58 -8.91 -8.50 -1.66
CA THR A 58 -8.84 -8.96 -3.07
C THR A 58 -7.91 -8.09 -3.93
N ARG A 59 -8.03 -6.76 -3.82
CA ARG A 59 -7.18 -5.83 -4.57
C ARG A 59 -5.73 -5.89 -4.11
N SER A 60 -5.49 -6.06 -2.81
CA SER A 60 -4.13 -6.10 -2.26
C SER A 60 -3.37 -7.36 -2.66
N ALA A 61 -4.06 -8.49 -2.87
CA ALA A 61 -3.44 -9.68 -3.47
C ALA A 61 -2.91 -9.39 -4.89
N ILE A 62 -3.72 -8.72 -5.73
CA ILE A 62 -3.32 -8.31 -7.08
C ILE A 62 -2.16 -7.30 -7.02
N GLY A 63 -2.31 -6.24 -6.21
CA GLY A 63 -1.28 -5.21 -6.06
C GLY A 63 0.05 -5.77 -5.56
N THR A 64 0.03 -6.74 -4.65
CA THR A 64 1.25 -7.42 -4.18
C THR A 64 1.94 -8.16 -5.33
N SER A 65 1.19 -8.87 -6.16
CA SER A 65 1.76 -9.57 -7.32
C SER A 65 2.38 -8.61 -8.34
N LEU A 66 1.80 -7.42 -8.54
CA LEU A 66 2.35 -6.41 -9.43
C LEU A 66 3.68 -5.85 -8.92
N LEU A 67 3.80 -5.62 -7.61
CA LEU A 67 5.01 -5.09 -6.99
C LEU A 67 6.13 -6.13 -6.80
N GLN A 68 5.84 -7.41 -6.99
CA GLN A 68 6.82 -8.51 -6.88
C GLN A 68 7.39 -8.96 -8.24
N SER A 69 6.97 -8.32 -9.33
CA SER A 69 7.40 -8.64 -10.70
C SER A 69 8.67 -7.89 -11.07
#